data_AF-A0A6P4EE12-F1
#
_entry.id   AF-A0A6P4EE12-F1
#
_cell.length_a   1.000
_cell.length_b   1.000
_cell.length_c   1.000
_cell.angle_alpha   90.00
_cell.angle_beta   90.00
_cell.angle_gamma   90.00
#
_symmetry.space_group_name_H-M   'P 1'
#
loop_
_entity.id
_entity.type
_entity.pdbx_description
1 polymer ?
#
loop_
_entity_poly.entity_id
_entity_poly.type
_entity_poly.pdbx_seq_one_letter_code
_entity_poly.pdbx_strand_id
1 'polypeptide(L)'
;DVQHHGSLFTLFLHSPLTALCYICNVGDVPIHHWERCQTYVDRFITEASRLVTRCRIDEIEQGIGFIDSSYVQFFGDDFLRTLILRFVFCDVVLRLHRGFRGRHMRPRCEPQLPANELLEHPSLSHIIFQLASALDVRGHFSEGPECD
;
A
#
# COMPACT_ATOMS: atom_id res chain seq x y z
N ASP A 1 -19.53 -18.83 -15.65
CA ASP A 1 -18.09 -19.07 -15.47
C ASP A 1 -17.63 -18.53 -14.14
N VAL A 2 -17.32 -19.42 -13.20
CA VAL A 2 -16.69 -19.05 -11.93
C VAL A 2 -15.19 -18.94 -12.21
N GLN A 3 -14.71 -17.73 -12.48
CA GLN A 3 -13.28 -17.48 -12.64
C GLN A 3 -12.53 -17.96 -11.39
N HIS A 4 -11.75 -19.03 -11.53
CA HIS A 4 -10.94 -19.63 -10.47
C HIS A 4 -9.65 -18.85 -10.18
N HIS A 5 -9.59 -17.57 -10.54
CA HIS A 5 -8.41 -16.74 -10.35
C HIS A 5 -8.76 -15.64 -9.36
N GLY A 6 -8.02 -15.58 -8.26
CA GLY A 6 -8.21 -14.54 -7.25
C GLY A 6 -8.09 -13.13 -7.84
N SER A 7 -8.72 -12.15 -7.21
CA SER A 7 -8.65 -10.76 -7.68
C SER A 7 -7.23 -10.19 -7.54
N LEU A 8 -6.92 -9.13 -8.30
CA LEU A 8 -5.68 -8.36 -8.12
C LEU A 8 -5.49 -7.91 -6.65
N PHE A 9 -6.58 -7.53 -6.00
CA PHE A 9 -6.58 -7.17 -4.59
C PHE A 9 -6.12 -8.34 -3.71
N THR A 10 -6.64 -9.55 -3.95
CA THR A 10 -6.21 -10.76 -3.24
C THR A 10 -4.73 -11.06 -3.47
N LEU A 11 -4.20 -10.79 -4.68
CA LEU A 11 -2.77 -10.94 -4.95
C LEU A 11 -1.93 -9.97 -4.10
N PHE A 12 -2.34 -8.70 -3.99
CA PHE A 12 -1.69 -7.74 -3.07
C PHE A 12 -1.73 -8.20 -1.61
N LEU A 13 -2.88 -8.74 -1.16
CA LEU A 13 -3.02 -9.25 0.20
C LEU A 13 -2.17 -10.50 0.46
N HIS A 14 -1.86 -11.29 -0.58
CA HIS A 14 -1.02 -12.49 -0.46
C HIS A 14 0.48 -12.19 -0.60
N SER A 15 0.86 -11.45 -1.65
CA SER A 15 2.24 -11.09 -1.98
C SER A 15 2.30 -9.71 -2.65
N PRO A 16 2.56 -8.63 -1.88
CA PRO A 16 2.58 -7.26 -2.39
C PRO A 16 3.59 -7.03 -3.51
N LEU A 17 4.79 -7.63 -3.40
CA LEU A 17 5.83 -7.50 -4.41
C LEU A 17 5.43 -8.19 -5.73
N THR A 18 4.86 -9.40 -5.64
CA THR A 18 4.36 -10.11 -6.83
C THR A 18 3.26 -9.30 -7.52
N ALA A 19 2.34 -8.72 -6.75
CA ALA A 19 1.26 -7.90 -7.30
C ALA A 19 1.80 -6.65 -8.02
N LEU A 20 2.79 -5.97 -7.43
CA LEU A 20 3.44 -4.82 -8.05
C LEU A 20 4.15 -5.22 -9.35
N CYS A 21 4.93 -6.31 -9.34
CA CYS A 21 5.57 -6.83 -10.56
C CYS A 21 4.54 -7.15 -11.64
N TYR A 22 3.44 -7.82 -11.27
CA TYR A 22 2.35 -8.18 -12.17
C TYR A 22 1.74 -6.96 -12.88
N ILE A 23 1.39 -5.90 -12.13
CA ILE A 23 0.78 -4.70 -12.73
C ILE A 23 1.77 -3.86 -13.57
N CYS A 24 3.07 -4.02 -13.33
CA CYS A 24 4.13 -3.36 -14.09
C CYS A 24 4.68 -4.24 -15.23
N ASN A 25 4.07 -5.40 -15.48
CA ASN A 25 4.52 -6.37 -16.48
C ASN A 25 5.99 -6.80 -16.28
N VAL A 26 6.44 -6.91 -15.03
CA VAL A 26 7.72 -7.48 -14.65
C VAL A 26 7.53 -8.99 -14.54
N GLY A 27 8.21 -9.73 -15.40
CA GLY A 27 8.24 -11.20 -15.39
C GLY A 27 9.23 -11.73 -14.34
N ASP A 28 10.22 -12.49 -14.81
CA ASP A 28 11.19 -13.14 -13.93
C ASP A 28 12.14 -12.12 -13.28
N VAL A 29 12.17 -12.12 -11.95
CA VAL A 29 13.12 -11.34 -11.16
C VAL A 29 14.15 -12.30 -10.55
N PRO A 30 15.46 -12.12 -10.82
CA PRO A 30 16.50 -12.93 -10.21
C PRO A 30 16.41 -12.90 -8.67
N ILE A 31 16.64 -14.04 -8.00
CA ILE A 31 16.40 -14.18 -6.56
C ILE A 31 17.07 -13.11 -5.69
N HIS A 32 18.34 -12.78 -5.96
CA HIS A 32 19.04 -11.72 -5.21
C HIS A 32 18.43 -10.34 -5.43
N HIS A 33 17.90 -10.08 -6.62
CA HIS A 33 17.20 -8.84 -6.91
C HIS A 33 15.83 -8.81 -6.23
N TRP A 34 15.13 -9.95 -6.21
CA TRP A 34 13.87 -10.14 -5.49
C TRP A 34 14.04 -9.88 -3.99
N GLU A 35 15.04 -10.48 -3.35
CA GLU A 35 15.36 -10.28 -1.93
C GLU A 35 15.63 -8.81 -1.62
N ARG A 36 16.39 -8.12 -2.47
CA ARG A 36 16.61 -6.67 -2.36
C ARG A 36 15.31 -5.89 -2.48
N CYS A 37 14.45 -6.20 -3.44
CA CYS A 37 13.16 -5.53 -3.61
C CYS A 37 12.23 -5.76 -2.41
N GLN A 38 12.26 -6.96 -1.83
CA GLN A 38 11.50 -7.30 -0.64
C GLN A 38 11.86 -6.40 0.56
N THR A 39 13.13 -5.97 0.69
CA THR A 39 13.51 -5.02 1.76
C THR A 39 12.77 -3.67 1.67
N TYR A 40 12.38 -3.22 0.46
CA TYR A 40 11.57 -2.00 0.32
C TYR A 40 10.13 -2.24 0.74
N VAL A 41 9.58 -3.44 0.49
CA VAL A 41 8.26 -3.81 1.00
C VAL A 41 8.29 -3.85 2.53
N ASP A 42 9.30 -4.45 3.13
CA ASP A 42 9.42 -4.51 4.60
C ASP A 42 9.58 -3.12 5.21
N ARG A 43 10.36 -2.24 4.57
CA ARG A 43 10.45 -0.80 4.94
C ARG A 43 9.11 -0.10 4.83
N PHE A 44 8.34 -0.36 3.77
CA PHE A 44 6.99 0.20 3.62
C PHE A 44 6.09 -0.26 4.75
N ILE A 45 6.04 -1.56 5.04
CA ILE A 45 5.18 -2.14 6.08
C ILE A 45 5.54 -1.58 7.45
N THR A 46 6.84 -1.41 7.73
CA THR A 46 7.34 -0.78 8.97
C THR A 46 6.88 0.67 9.09
N GLU A 47 7.02 1.45 8.01
CA GLU A 47 6.64 2.86 8.00
C GLU A 47 5.12 3.05 8.09
N ALA A 48 4.34 2.26 7.35
CA ALA A 48 2.87 2.29 7.41
C ALA A 48 2.37 1.91 8.81
N SER A 49 2.97 0.91 9.46
CA SER A 49 2.66 0.54 10.85
C SER A 49 2.94 1.68 11.83
N ARG A 50 4.05 2.38 11.63
CA ARG A 50 4.41 3.56 12.42
C ARG A 50 3.41 4.70 12.23
N LEU A 51 2.95 4.96 11.01
CA LEU A 51 1.96 5.99 10.70
C LEU A 51 0.58 5.67 11.29
N VAL A 52 0.11 4.43 11.17
CA VAL A 52 -1.13 3.97 11.81
C VAL A 52 -1.08 4.19 13.32
N THR A 53 0.04 3.84 13.95
CA THR A 53 0.23 4.02 15.40
C THR A 53 0.29 5.49 15.82
N ARG A 54 0.79 6.39 14.96
CA ARG A 54 0.80 7.84 15.22
C ARG A 54 -0.58 8.47 15.10
N CYS A 55 -1.36 8.10 14.09
CA CYS A 55 -2.75 8.60 13.94
C CYS A 55 -3.56 8.36 15.22
N ARG A 56 -3.35 7.19 15.86
CA ARG A 56 -3.97 6.87 17.16
C ARG A 56 -3.59 7.84 18.30
N ILE A 57 -2.37 8.38 18.30
CA ILE A 57 -1.89 9.30 19.35
C ILE A 57 -2.44 10.71 19.08
N ASP A 58 -2.42 11.16 17.83
CA ASP A 58 -2.84 12.51 17.44
C ASP A 58 -4.36 12.73 17.63
N GLU A 59 -5.17 11.67 17.54
CA GLU A 59 -6.58 11.68 17.96
C GLU A 59 -6.79 12.12 19.40
N ILE A 60 -5.92 11.64 20.30
CA ILE A 60 -6.04 11.86 21.74
C ILE A 60 -5.64 13.29 22.09
N GLU A 61 -4.76 13.90 21.29
CA GLU A 61 -4.16 15.20 21.60
C GLU A 61 -4.76 16.38 20.83
N GLN A 62 -5.17 16.23 19.56
CA GLN A 62 -5.43 17.40 18.69
C GLN A 62 -6.64 17.29 17.74
N GLY A 63 -7.27 16.12 17.57
CA GLY A 63 -8.47 15.96 16.74
C GLY A 63 -8.24 16.15 15.23
N ILE A 64 -6.99 16.05 14.76
CA ILE A 64 -6.59 16.17 13.35
C ILE A 64 -6.25 14.77 12.84
N GLY A 65 -7.12 14.21 11.97
CA GLY A 65 -6.96 12.85 11.42
C GLY A 65 -7.38 11.77 12.41
N PHE A 66 -8.50 11.09 12.15
CA PHE A 66 -9.06 10.06 13.02
C PHE A 66 -8.93 8.67 12.37
N ILE A 67 -8.18 7.77 12.98
CA ILE A 67 -8.22 6.33 12.74
C ILE A 67 -9.17 5.63 13.73
N ASP A 68 -10.25 5.05 13.21
CA ASP A 68 -11.24 4.39 14.07
C ASP A 68 -10.64 3.39 15.08
N SER A 69 -11.11 3.45 16.33
CA SER A 69 -10.71 2.56 17.42
C SER A 69 -10.73 1.07 17.06
N SER A 70 -11.57 0.65 16.11
CA SER A 70 -11.56 -0.73 15.59
C SER A 70 -10.21 -1.12 15.00
N TYR A 71 -9.54 -0.20 14.29
CA TYR A 71 -8.21 -0.44 13.74
C TYR A 71 -7.15 -0.64 14.82
N VAL A 72 -7.31 0.02 15.97
CA VAL A 72 -6.41 -0.19 17.13
C VAL A 72 -6.53 -1.62 17.64
N GLN A 73 -7.75 -2.14 17.75
CA GLN A 73 -8.00 -3.52 18.18
C GLN A 73 -7.48 -4.52 17.14
N PHE A 74 -7.75 -4.28 15.86
CA PHE A 74 -7.27 -5.14 14.77
C PHE A 74 -5.74 -5.17 14.67
N PHE A 75 -5.06 -4.07 14.98
CA PHE A 75 -3.59 -4.04 15.02
C PHE A 75 -2.99 -4.89 16.13
N GLY A 76 -3.76 -5.24 17.16
CA GLY A 76 -3.36 -6.20 18.20
C GLY A 76 -3.28 -7.64 17.70
N ASP A 77 -3.93 -7.97 16.58
CA ASP A 77 -3.89 -9.29 15.94
C ASP A 77 -2.89 -9.30 14.77
N ASP A 78 -2.00 -10.29 14.75
CA ASP A 78 -0.91 -10.37 13.76
C ASP A 78 -1.42 -10.52 12.32
N PHE A 79 -2.48 -11.31 12.14
CA PHE A 79 -3.03 -11.58 10.82
C PHE A 79 -3.78 -10.36 10.29
N LEU A 80 -4.66 -9.76 11.10
CA LEU A 80 -5.40 -8.56 10.72
C LEU A 80 -4.46 -7.37 10.49
N ARG A 81 -3.47 -7.17 11.37
CA ARG A 81 -2.41 -6.17 11.16
C ARG A 81 -1.69 -6.36 9.83
N THR A 82 -1.32 -7.59 9.51
CA THR A 82 -0.68 -7.92 8.22
C THR A 82 -1.60 -7.58 7.05
N LEU A 83 -2.89 -7.95 7.12
CA LEU A 83 -3.86 -7.64 6.08
C LEU A 83 -4.05 -6.14 5.90
N ILE A 84 -4.15 -5.37 6.98
CA ILE A 84 -4.32 -3.91 6.91
C ILE A 84 -3.09 -3.25 6.29
N LEU A 85 -1.89 -3.65 6.68
CA LEU A 85 -0.66 -3.07 6.12
C LEU A 85 -0.49 -3.42 4.63
N ARG A 86 -0.91 -4.62 4.20
CA ARG A 86 -0.94 -5.00 2.78
C ARG A 86 -2.06 -4.29 2.01
N PHE A 87 -3.20 -4.01 2.65
CA PHE A 87 -4.23 -3.14 2.09
C PHE A 87 -3.67 -1.73 1.84
N VAL A 88 -2.97 -1.14 2.81
CA VAL A 88 -2.34 0.18 2.67
C VAL A 88 -1.34 0.18 1.52
N PHE A 89 -0.49 -0.86 1.42
CA PHE A 89 0.42 -1.02 0.28
C PHE A 89 -0.33 -1.05 -1.06
N CYS A 90 -1.40 -1.84 -1.14
CA CYS A 90 -2.24 -1.94 -2.34
C CYS A 90 -2.82 -0.57 -2.75
N ASP A 91 -3.45 0.15 -1.82
CA ASP A 91 -4.06 1.45 -2.13
C ASP A 91 -3.01 2.47 -2.60
N VAL A 92 -1.88 2.58 -1.89
CA VAL A 92 -0.79 3.51 -2.24
C VAL A 92 -0.22 3.18 -3.63
N VAL A 93 0.08 1.91 -3.90
CA VAL A 93 0.62 1.49 -5.21
C VAL A 93 -0.34 1.80 -6.33
N LEU A 94 -1.62 1.43 -6.19
CA LEU A 94 -2.62 1.66 -7.22
C LEU A 94 -2.88 3.15 -7.42
N ARG A 95 -2.91 3.95 -6.35
CA ARG A 95 -3.07 5.41 -6.43
C ARG A 95 -1.93 6.08 -7.21
N LEU A 96 -0.69 5.61 -7.04
CA LEU A 96 0.49 6.17 -7.72
C LEU A 96 0.67 5.64 -9.16
N HIS A 97 0.09 4.49 -9.48
CA HIS A 97 0.29 3.84 -10.77
C HIS A 97 -0.62 4.46 -11.86
N ARG A 98 -0.01 4.88 -12.97
CA ARG A 98 -0.66 5.66 -14.05
C ARG A 98 -1.85 4.95 -14.72
N GLY A 99 -1.87 3.62 -14.66
CA GLY A 99 -2.94 2.77 -15.18
C GLY A 99 -4.20 2.70 -14.29
N PHE A 100 -4.16 3.17 -13.03
CA PHE A 100 -5.26 3.00 -12.06
C PHE A 100 -5.85 4.35 -11.60
N ARG A 101 -6.31 5.16 -12.55
CA ARG A 101 -6.79 6.55 -12.29
C ARG A 101 -8.11 6.67 -11.53
N GLY A 102 -9.00 5.70 -11.65
CA GLY A 102 -10.34 5.74 -11.05
C GLY A 102 -10.37 5.23 -9.61
N ARG A 103 -11.12 5.89 -8.72
CA ARG A 103 -11.35 5.41 -7.33
C ARG A 103 -11.98 4.02 -7.25
N HIS A 104 -12.74 3.62 -8.29
CA HIS A 104 -13.33 2.29 -8.38
C HIS A 104 -12.30 1.17 -8.65
N MET A 105 -11.09 1.52 -9.09
CA MET A 105 -9.99 0.58 -9.30
C MET A 105 -9.06 0.45 -8.09
N ARG A 106 -9.39 1.13 -6.99
CA ARG A 106 -8.70 1.05 -5.71
C ARG A 106 -9.54 0.30 -4.70
N PRO A 107 -8.91 -0.39 -3.73
CA PRO A 107 -9.65 -1.10 -2.70
C PRO A 107 -10.43 -0.11 -1.83
N ARG A 108 -11.50 -0.60 -1.20
CA ARG A 108 -12.32 0.15 -0.24
C ARG A 108 -12.38 -0.61 1.07
N CYS A 109 -12.44 0.11 2.17
CA CYS A 109 -12.58 -0.43 3.51
C CYS A 109 -13.54 0.46 4.31
N GLU A 110 -14.18 -0.15 5.31
CA GLU A 110 -15.00 0.54 6.29
C GLU A 110 -14.61 0.00 7.68
N PRO A 111 -14.34 0.86 8.68
CA PRO A 111 -14.30 2.33 8.61
C PRO A 111 -13.21 2.85 7.65
N GLN A 112 -13.29 4.10 7.18
CA GLN A 112 -12.28 4.61 6.25
C GLN A 112 -10.94 4.89 6.95
N LEU A 113 -9.83 4.55 6.29
CA LEU A 113 -8.49 4.92 6.75
C LEU A 113 -8.19 6.40 6.46
N PRO A 114 -7.41 7.10 7.32
CA PRO A 114 -7.02 8.48 7.10
C PRO A 114 -6.29 8.67 5.76
N ALA A 115 -6.73 9.64 4.96
CA ALA A 115 -6.13 9.90 3.66
C ALA A 115 -4.75 10.57 3.82
N ASN A 116 -4.71 11.79 4.36
CA ASN A 116 -3.48 12.60 4.39
C ASN A 116 -2.42 12.05 5.33
N GLU A 117 -2.84 11.57 6.50
CA GLU A 117 -1.97 11.13 7.58
C GLU A 117 -1.38 9.73 7.33
N LEU A 118 -2.03 8.94 6.45
CA LEU A 118 -1.63 7.57 6.14
C LEU A 118 -1.54 7.30 4.63
N LEU A 119 -2.67 7.21 3.92
CA LEU A 119 -2.70 6.71 2.53
C LEU A 119 -1.97 7.62 1.52
N GLU A 120 -1.87 8.91 1.81
CA GLU A 120 -1.23 9.93 0.97
C GLU A 120 0.09 10.43 1.56
N HIS A 121 0.55 9.83 2.65
CA HIS A 121 1.75 10.27 3.35
C HIS A 121 3.01 10.16 2.45
N PRO A 122 3.82 11.23 2.31
CA PRO A 122 4.94 11.27 1.37
C PRO A 122 6.02 10.20 1.59
N SER A 123 6.20 9.72 2.82
CA SER A 123 7.17 8.65 3.09
C SER A 123 6.78 7.33 2.42
N LEU A 124 5.48 7.03 2.32
CA LEU A 124 5.00 5.82 1.66
C LEU A 124 5.20 5.91 0.14
N SER A 125 4.84 7.04 -0.48
CA SER A 125 5.08 7.23 -1.93
C SER A 125 6.57 7.18 -2.26
N HIS A 126 7.43 7.79 -1.44
CA HIS A 126 8.87 7.74 -1.62
C HIS A 126 9.41 6.30 -1.64
N ILE A 127 8.96 5.44 -0.72
CA ILE A 127 9.37 4.03 -0.68
C ILE A 127 8.89 3.29 -1.94
N ILE A 128 7.66 3.52 -2.39
CA ILE A 128 7.15 2.93 -3.64
C ILE A 128 7.97 3.37 -4.84
N PHE A 129 8.38 4.65 -4.92
CA PHE A 129 9.25 5.10 -6.01
C PHE A 129 10.64 4.49 -5.96
N GLN A 130 11.22 4.29 -4.78
CA GLN A 130 12.49 3.58 -4.64
C GLN A 130 12.38 2.13 -5.11
N LEU A 131 11.30 1.44 -4.74
CA LEU A 131 11.01 0.07 -5.20
C LEU A 131 10.81 0.02 -6.72
N ALA A 132 10.01 0.93 -7.28
CA ALA A 132 9.77 0.99 -8.71
C ALA A 132 11.04 1.30 -9.51
N SER A 133 11.92 2.14 -8.99
CA SER A 133 13.24 2.40 -9.59
C SER A 133 14.16 1.18 -9.47
N ALA A 134 14.13 0.45 -8.36
CA ALA A 134 14.91 -0.79 -8.23
C ALA A 134 14.47 -1.85 -9.25
N LEU A 135 13.18 -1.91 -9.57
CA LEU A 135 12.61 -2.82 -10.56
C LEU A 135 12.65 -2.29 -12.01
N ASP A 136 13.28 -1.13 -12.27
CA ASP A 136 13.30 -0.47 -13.58
C ASP A 136 11.92 -0.15 -14.19
N VAL A 137 10.90 0.02 -13.34
CA VAL A 137 9.50 0.33 -13.74
C VAL A 137 9.01 1.70 -13.27
N ARG A 138 9.92 2.60 -12.89
CA ARG A 138 9.60 3.95 -12.38
C ARG A 138 8.66 4.74 -13.30
N GLY A 139 8.69 4.51 -14.62
CA GLY A 139 7.83 5.16 -15.61
C GLY A 139 6.33 4.85 -15.48
N HIS A 140 5.98 3.74 -14.81
CA HIS A 140 4.59 3.36 -14.51
C HIS A 140 3.96 4.22 -13.41
N PHE A 141 4.75 4.96 -12.64
CA PHE A 141 4.30 5.66 -11.44
C PHE A 141 4.44 7.18 -11.58
N SER A 142 3.52 7.91 -10.97
CA SER A 142 3.51 9.37 -10.87
C SER A 142 3.10 9.80 -9.46
N GLU A 143 3.63 10.92 -8.96
CA GLU A 143 3.02 11.62 -7.83
C GLU A 143 1.64 12.08 -8.30
N GLY A 144 0.57 11.50 -7.78
CA GLY A 144 -0.78 11.83 -8.24
C GLY A 144 -1.25 13.20 -7.73
N PRO A 145 -2.32 13.78 -8.30
CA PRO A 145 -2.60 13.99 -9.71
C PRO A 145 -2.22 15.45 -10.13
N GLU A 146 -1.99 15.69 -11.43
CA GLU A 146 -2.45 16.96 -12.01
C GLU A 146 -3.98 16.93 -11.88
N CYS A 147 -4.55 17.75 -11.02
CA CYS A 147 -5.99 17.98 -11.02
C CYS A 147 -6.39 18.57 -12.37
N ASP A 148 -7.24 17.85 -13.12
CA ASP A 148 -8.25 18.50 -13.96
C ASP A 148 -9.49 18.75 -13.10
#